data_AF-A0A1Q3HD62-F1
#
_entry.id   AF-A0A1Q3HD62-F1
#
_cell.length_a   1.000
_cell.length_b   1.000
_cell.length_c   1.000
_cell.angle_alpha   90.00
_cell.angle_beta   90.00
_cell.angle_gamma   90.00
#
_symmetry.space_group_name_H-M   'P 1'
#
loop_
_entity.id
_entity.type
_entity.pdbx_description
1 polymer ?
#
loop_
_entity_poly.entity_id
_entity_poly.type
_entity_poly.pdbx_seq_one_letter_code
_entity_poly.pdbx_strand_id
1 'polypeptide(L)'
;MPAVLATLLLALSAPAQDSPPLPSVDLGVREFLFHPQLVSNRTDEDVWLVAKGSGSSARVLRSADAGRSWRLDAKAGWALQQPLLVRADNTLNRLVWFTPEVGVATGDIGARVLRTTDAGRSWKSIPLEGGLFWAYDLERAGQRAWLCVSTGRIFRSDDAGARWHELKGSPFDDGNHCMDMSFLSPESGWALGRNGSVWATEDGGTSWQRLSAPEPSPHRQPVPAPQQGPSRVVRLTAQTAWVQTSGERFLTTDGGKSWHSRPGATGEKDAPLVSARAPDGRRIITVGPAGDGVPVEQWVPFLGEGGDAATVGEHTVVALDDVGVSLHVSGQFVRAGPPVSQGSDVLTPLEGIARKDSGTWMGWVGDQLLASRDEGRSWFRVGSVPQTPLRALALLKEDTVLAELGNGTLLRSENFGRAWSPSTSPMDVYDFAVASGRDAAPETPFDCVLTTPSASMKVRIEETGCFHHIADLLSVKLSPDEAELAVEYTERQRNEREQVKRKLSRAQGESIVRKLLEAAVRQETSSGCGSTTSFKATLEWSCPSGKLQEGKVEFHASDCDPRPGMAPMHGYTRSLGLHQAASEVFAGAP
;
A
#
# COMPACT_ATOMS: atom_id res chain seq x y z
N MET A 1 40.57 56.96 10.28
CA MET A 1 40.55 55.49 10.48
C MET A 1 39.75 55.26 11.75
N PRO A 2 38.52 54.71 11.71
CA PRO A 2 38.10 53.51 10.98
C PRO A 2 36.85 53.72 10.07
N ALA A 3 36.50 52.72 9.28
CA ALA A 3 35.20 52.62 8.59
C ALA A 3 34.61 51.24 8.86
N VAL A 4 33.48 51.21 9.57
CA VAL A 4 32.67 50.05 9.91
C VAL A 4 31.22 50.45 9.61
N LEU A 5 30.54 49.59 8.83
CA LEU A 5 29.10 49.44 8.60
C LEU A 5 28.24 50.69 8.27
N ALA A 6 27.59 50.65 7.10
CA ALA A 6 26.16 50.36 6.96
C ALA A 6 25.63 50.82 5.59
N THR A 7 25.30 49.90 4.69
CA THR A 7 24.50 50.23 3.50
C THR A 7 23.56 49.10 3.09
N LEU A 8 22.28 49.38 3.35
CA LEU A 8 21.06 49.07 2.60
C LEU A 8 20.53 47.62 2.43
N LEU A 9 19.40 47.42 3.11
CA LEU A 9 18.24 46.60 2.73
C LEU A 9 17.72 46.92 1.32
N LEU A 10 17.36 45.88 0.56
CA LEU A 10 16.13 45.73 -0.24
C LEU A 10 16.18 44.38 -0.99
N ALA A 11 15.61 43.32 -0.39
CA ALA A 11 15.32 42.08 -1.11
C ALA A 11 13.81 42.04 -1.38
N LEU A 12 13.45 42.19 -2.65
CA LEU A 12 12.10 42.01 -3.18
C LEU A 12 11.66 40.55 -2.96
N SER A 13 10.56 40.36 -2.23
CA SER A 13 9.83 39.10 -2.19
C SER A 13 9.12 38.89 -3.53
N ALA A 14 9.61 37.95 -4.35
CA ALA A 14 8.82 37.42 -5.46
C ALA A 14 7.75 36.47 -4.91
N PRO A 15 6.50 36.50 -5.40
CA PRO A 15 5.49 35.52 -5.01
C PRO A 15 5.90 34.13 -5.54
N ALA A 16 5.67 33.10 -4.73
CA ALA A 16 5.86 31.71 -5.13
C ALA A 16 5.02 31.43 -6.39
N GLN A 17 5.68 31.04 -7.48
CA GLN A 17 5.00 30.56 -8.68
C GLN A 17 4.36 29.22 -8.36
N ASP A 18 3.03 29.17 -8.39
CA ASP A 18 2.27 27.92 -8.44
C ASP A 18 2.81 27.08 -9.61
N SER A 19 3.29 25.88 -9.31
CA SER A 19 3.65 24.91 -10.33
C SER A 19 2.36 24.49 -11.05
N PRO A 20 2.33 24.48 -12.40
CA PRO A 20 1.14 24.04 -13.11
C PRO A 20 0.87 22.56 -12.79
N PRO A 21 -0.41 22.14 -12.69
CA PRO A 21 -0.73 20.74 -12.47
C PRO A 21 -0.14 19.90 -13.61
N LEU A 22 0.42 18.74 -13.26
CA LEU A 22 0.92 17.78 -14.24
C LEU A 22 -0.20 17.42 -15.22
N PRO A 23 0.07 17.35 -16.53
CA PRO A 23 -0.95 17.01 -17.52
C PRO A 23 -1.46 15.59 -17.25
N SER A 24 -2.76 15.45 -17.00
CA SER A 24 -3.44 14.17 -16.87
C SER A 24 -3.47 13.47 -18.22
N VAL A 25 -2.78 12.32 -18.32
CA VAL A 25 -2.92 11.43 -19.47
C VAL A 25 -4.13 10.53 -19.21
N ASP A 26 -5.19 10.72 -19.99
CA ASP A 26 -6.35 9.82 -19.99
C ASP A 26 -5.95 8.50 -20.68
N LEU A 27 -5.88 7.43 -19.89
CA LEU A 27 -5.46 6.08 -20.31
C LEU A 27 -6.66 5.22 -20.78
N GLY A 28 -7.83 5.80 -21.05
CA GLY A 28 -9.00 5.04 -21.46
C GLY A 28 -9.60 4.23 -20.32
N VAL A 29 -9.60 4.80 -19.11
CA VAL A 29 -10.25 4.22 -17.92
C VAL A 29 -11.75 4.24 -18.17
N ARG A 30 -12.41 3.07 -18.24
CA ARG A 30 -13.87 3.02 -18.30
C ARG A 30 -14.43 3.63 -17.01
N GLU A 31 -15.17 4.72 -17.14
CA GLU A 31 -16.09 5.20 -16.11
C GLU A 31 -17.02 4.05 -15.71
N PHE A 32 -17.35 3.98 -14.41
CA PHE A 32 -18.27 2.97 -13.93
C PHE A 32 -19.64 3.13 -14.60
N LEU A 33 -20.21 2.03 -15.10
CA LEU A 33 -21.64 2.00 -15.48
C LEU A 33 -22.59 1.96 -14.27
N PHE A 34 -22.08 2.17 -13.05
CA PHE A 34 -22.85 2.13 -11.81
C PHE A 34 -22.24 3.09 -10.79
N HIS A 35 -23.08 3.72 -9.97
CA HIS A 35 -22.68 4.74 -9.01
C HIS A 35 -22.41 4.07 -7.64
N PRO A 36 -21.15 3.96 -7.19
CA PRO A 36 -20.85 3.49 -5.85
C PRO A 36 -21.47 4.43 -4.81
N GLN A 37 -22.07 3.87 -3.76
CA GLN A 37 -22.78 4.63 -2.74
C GLN A 37 -22.05 4.67 -1.40
N LEU A 38 -21.22 3.66 -1.14
CA LEU A 38 -20.43 3.59 0.08
C LEU A 38 -19.09 2.93 -0.18
N VAL A 39 -18.11 3.32 0.61
CA VAL A 39 -16.77 2.71 0.65
C VAL A 39 -16.49 2.25 2.09
N SER A 40 -15.89 1.07 2.24
CA SER A 40 -15.57 0.53 3.57
C SER A 40 -14.29 -0.30 3.52
N ASN A 41 -13.38 -0.04 4.46
CA ASN A 41 -12.14 -0.77 4.61
C ASN A 41 -12.34 -1.95 5.57
N ARG A 42 -12.09 -3.16 5.07
CA ARG A 42 -12.10 -4.38 5.88
C ARG A 42 -10.71 -4.65 6.47
N THR A 43 -9.67 -4.33 5.70
CA THR A 43 -8.27 -4.18 6.11
C THR A 43 -7.66 -3.01 5.35
N ASP A 44 -6.39 -2.71 5.60
CA ASP A 44 -5.63 -1.65 4.90
C ASP A 44 -5.53 -1.93 3.40
N GLU A 45 -5.46 -3.20 3.02
CA GLU A 45 -5.36 -3.63 1.62
C GLU A 45 -6.72 -4.00 1.02
N ASP A 46 -7.69 -4.40 1.85
CA ASP A 46 -8.97 -4.96 1.45
C ASP A 46 -10.11 -3.95 1.60
N VAL A 47 -10.54 -3.40 0.47
CA VAL A 47 -11.44 -2.25 0.41
C VAL A 47 -12.65 -2.59 -0.44
N TRP A 48 -13.83 -2.28 0.08
CA TRP A 48 -15.10 -2.58 -0.55
C TRP A 48 -15.75 -1.29 -1.02
N LEU A 49 -16.13 -1.27 -2.30
CA LEU A 49 -17.07 -0.29 -2.85
C LEU A 49 -18.38 -1.01 -3.09
N VAL A 50 -19.44 -0.54 -2.44
CA VAL A 50 -20.77 -1.08 -2.65
C VAL A 50 -21.57 -0.07 -3.46
N ALA A 51 -22.08 -0.54 -4.60
CA ALA A 51 -22.86 0.23 -5.52
C ALA A 51 -24.29 -0.30 -5.61
N LYS A 52 -25.22 0.61 -5.86
CA LYS A 52 -26.59 0.28 -6.22
C LYS A 52 -26.61 -0.22 -7.66
N GLY A 53 -26.88 -1.49 -7.88
CA GLY A 53 -27.33 -1.98 -9.18
C GLY A 53 -28.76 -1.53 -9.44
N SER A 54 -29.22 -1.61 -10.69
CA SER A 54 -30.63 -1.42 -11.00
C SER A 54 -31.47 -2.51 -10.29
N GLY A 55 -32.51 -2.10 -9.55
CA GLY A 55 -33.29 -2.98 -8.66
C GLY A 55 -32.55 -3.41 -7.38
N SER A 56 -32.96 -4.51 -6.74
CA SER A 56 -32.35 -5.02 -5.49
C SER A 56 -30.93 -5.57 -5.63
N SER A 57 -30.20 -5.29 -6.72
CA SER A 57 -28.92 -5.92 -7.00
C SER A 57 -27.76 -5.10 -6.42
N ALA A 58 -27.32 -5.42 -5.21
CA ALA A 58 -26.08 -4.86 -4.66
C ALA A 58 -24.88 -5.33 -5.50
N ARG A 59 -24.04 -4.39 -5.96
CA ARG A 59 -22.77 -4.70 -6.61
C ARG A 59 -21.63 -4.37 -5.66
N VAL A 60 -20.69 -5.29 -5.51
CA VAL A 60 -19.48 -5.08 -4.70
C VAL A 60 -18.27 -5.10 -5.63
N LEU A 61 -17.52 -4.01 -5.63
CA LEU A 61 -16.15 -4.01 -6.11
C LEU A 61 -15.23 -4.15 -4.91
N ARG A 62 -14.17 -4.92 -5.09
CA ARG A 62 -13.18 -5.17 -4.07
C ARG A 62 -11.79 -4.85 -4.60
N SER A 63 -11.04 -4.09 -3.82
CA SER A 63 -9.60 -3.98 -3.95
C SER A 63 -8.95 -4.87 -2.89
N ALA A 64 -7.85 -5.53 -3.26
CA ALA A 64 -7.02 -6.32 -2.35
C ALA A 64 -5.57 -5.80 -2.32
N ASP A 65 -5.37 -4.57 -2.79
CA ASP A 65 -4.07 -3.94 -3.01
C ASP A 65 -4.11 -2.45 -2.67
N ALA A 66 -4.85 -2.09 -1.62
CA ALA A 66 -4.94 -0.72 -1.09
C ALA A 66 -5.53 0.29 -2.09
N GLY A 67 -6.63 -0.11 -2.75
CA GLY A 67 -7.35 0.73 -3.70
C GLY A 67 -6.66 0.91 -5.07
N ARG A 68 -5.54 0.24 -5.33
CA ARG A 68 -4.76 0.37 -6.59
C ARG A 68 -5.45 -0.30 -7.77
N SER A 69 -6.06 -1.47 -7.57
CA SER A 69 -6.87 -2.17 -8.57
C SER A 69 -8.17 -2.68 -7.98
N TRP A 70 -9.20 -2.72 -8.82
CA TRP A 70 -10.55 -3.06 -8.37
C TRP A 70 -11.15 -4.15 -9.24
N ARG A 71 -11.75 -5.13 -8.58
CA ARG A 71 -12.38 -6.29 -9.21
C ARG A 71 -13.82 -6.38 -8.79
N LEU A 72 -14.71 -6.73 -9.72
CA LEU A 72 -16.09 -7.05 -9.39
C LEU A 72 -16.13 -8.36 -8.60
N ASP A 73 -16.56 -8.29 -7.33
CA ASP A 73 -16.81 -9.47 -6.50
C ASP A 73 -18.30 -9.82 -6.57
N ALA A 74 -18.66 -10.57 -7.62
CA ALA A 74 -20.03 -11.01 -7.84
C ALA A 74 -20.56 -11.87 -6.69
N LYS A 75 -19.69 -12.62 -5.99
CA LYS A 75 -20.09 -13.47 -4.86
C LYS A 75 -20.45 -12.61 -3.65
N ALA A 76 -19.61 -11.62 -3.32
CA ALA A 76 -19.89 -10.67 -2.25
C ALA A 76 -21.15 -9.85 -2.55
N GLY A 77 -21.31 -9.37 -3.80
CA GLY A 77 -22.54 -8.68 -4.24
C GLY A 77 -23.79 -9.54 -4.06
N TRP A 78 -23.75 -10.79 -4.50
CA TRP A 78 -24.86 -11.73 -4.33
C TRP A 78 -25.17 -12.01 -2.86
N ALA A 79 -24.15 -12.25 -2.03
CA ALA A 79 -24.32 -12.53 -0.61
C ALA A 79 -24.95 -11.36 0.14
N LEU A 80 -24.57 -10.12 -0.19
CA LEU A 80 -25.13 -8.90 0.39
C LEU A 80 -26.55 -8.64 -0.13
N GLN A 81 -26.84 -9.01 -1.37
CA GLN A 81 -28.17 -8.91 -1.97
C GLN A 81 -29.19 -9.86 -1.32
N GLN A 82 -28.82 -11.09 -0.94
CA GLN A 82 -29.75 -12.09 -0.38
C GLN A 82 -30.68 -11.54 0.72
N PRO A 83 -30.18 -10.88 1.79
CA PRO A 83 -31.05 -10.31 2.82
C PRO A 83 -31.79 -9.02 2.40
N LEU A 84 -31.42 -8.40 1.27
CA LEU A 84 -32.05 -7.19 0.74
C LEU A 84 -33.28 -7.50 -0.14
N LEU A 85 -33.41 -8.71 -0.67
CA LEU A 85 -34.48 -9.12 -1.59
C LEU A 85 -35.91 -9.04 -1.01
N VAL A 86 -36.08 -8.75 0.28
CA VAL A 86 -37.39 -8.58 0.92
C VAL A 86 -38.20 -7.44 0.29
N ARG A 87 -37.54 -6.37 -0.18
CA ARG A 87 -38.17 -5.28 -0.93
C ARG A 87 -37.24 -4.69 -2.00
N ALA A 88 -37.83 -4.22 -3.09
CA ALA A 88 -37.10 -3.69 -4.24
C ALA A 88 -36.37 -2.35 -3.97
N ASP A 89 -36.76 -1.65 -2.93
CA ASP A 89 -36.30 -0.33 -2.52
C ASP A 89 -35.25 -0.33 -1.40
N ASN A 90 -34.90 -1.49 -0.85
CA ASN A 90 -33.90 -1.60 0.22
C ASN A 90 -32.53 -1.07 -0.24
N THR A 91 -31.95 -0.12 0.51
CA THR A 91 -30.61 0.45 0.28
C THR A 91 -29.69 0.21 1.47
N LEU A 92 -28.39 0.22 1.23
CA LEU A 92 -27.36 0.24 2.28
C LEU A 92 -26.67 1.59 2.26
N ASN A 93 -26.58 2.20 3.44
CA ASN A 93 -26.02 3.55 3.62
C ASN A 93 -24.72 3.53 4.42
N ARG A 94 -24.49 2.48 5.22
CA ARG A 94 -23.31 2.32 6.08
C ARG A 94 -22.85 0.87 6.14
N LEU A 95 -21.53 0.67 6.19
CA LEU A 95 -20.88 -0.61 6.44
C LEU A 95 -19.63 -0.38 7.27
N VAL A 96 -19.56 -1.00 8.44
CA VAL A 96 -18.37 -0.96 9.32
C VAL A 96 -17.85 -2.36 9.59
N TRP A 97 -16.53 -2.51 9.62
CA TRP A 97 -15.85 -3.75 9.99
C TRP A 97 -15.25 -3.64 11.39
N PHE A 98 -15.47 -4.67 12.21
CA PHE A 98 -14.88 -4.83 13.54
C PHE A 98 -13.59 -5.64 13.48
N THR A 99 -13.57 -6.65 12.60
CA THR A 99 -12.41 -7.46 12.21
C THR A 99 -12.51 -7.73 10.71
N PRO A 100 -11.48 -8.34 10.08
CA PRO A 100 -11.57 -8.72 8.67
C PRO A 100 -12.70 -9.71 8.36
N GLU A 101 -13.24 -10.39 9.38
CA GLU A 101 -14.31 -11.38 9.26
C GLU A 101 -15.68 -10.84 9.72
N VAL A 102 -15.69 -9.91 10.68
CA VAL A 102 -16.92 -9.42 11.34
C VAL A 102 -17.25 -8.01 10.88
N GLY A 103 -18.41 -7.87 10.24
CA GLY A 103 -18.89 -6.58 9.72
C GLY A 103 -20.39 -6.40 9.93
N VAL A 104 -20.82 -5.14 9.98
CA VAL A 104 -22.23 -4.74 10.13
C VAL A 104 -22.59 -3.70 9.07
N ALA A 105 -23.69 -3.93 8.38
CA ALA A 105 -24.25 -3.01 7.39
C ALA A 105 -25.67 -2.56 7.79
N THR A 106 -25.98 -1.30 7.52
CA THR A 106 -27.27 -0.67 7.79
C THR A 106 -27.67 0.25 6.62
N GLY A 107 -28.95 0.63 6.58
CA GLY A 107 -29.51 1.51 5.55
C GLY A 107 -31.03 1.52 5.60
N ASP A 108 -31.68 1.71 4.47
CA ASP A 108 -33.15 1.73 4.37
C ASP A 108 -33.68 0.29 4.23
N ILE A 109 -33.31 -0.55 5.20
CA ILE A 109 -33.66 -1.98 5.24
C ILE A 109 -34.73 -2.27 6.30
N GLY A 110 -35.33 -1.24 6.89
CA GLY A 110 -36.28 -1.35 7.99
C GLY A 110 -35.60 -1.58 9.34
N ALA A 111 -36.34 -2.14 10.30
CA ALA A 111 -35.95 -2.31 11.70
C ALA A 111 -34.94 -3.46 11.93
N ARG A 112 -33.81 -3.44 11.23
CA ARG A 112 -32.78 -4.48 11.30
C ARG A 112 -31.43 -3.95 10.90
N VAL A 113 -30.40 -4.67 11.31
CA VAL A 113 -29.04 -4.54 10.76
C VAL A 113 -28.64 -5.86 10.09
N LEU A 114 -27.72 -5.80 9.13
CA LEU A 114 -27.10 -6.99 8.57
C LEU A 114 -25.75 -7.22 9.23
N ARG A 115 -25.44 -8.45 9.60
CA ARG A 115 -24.18 -8.83 10.22
C ARG A 115 -23.55 -10.01 9.52
N THR A 116 -22.24 -9.94 9.28
CA THR A 116 -21.42 -11.05 8.81
C THR A 116 -20.40 -11.45 9.87
N THR A 117 -19.98 -12.72 9.85
CA THR A 117 -18.87 -13.26 10.65
C THR A 117 -17.92 -14.12 9.81
N ASP A 118 -18.09 -14.09 8.49
CA ASP A 118 -17.36 -14.93 7.54
C ASP A 118 -16.78 -14.08 6.40
N ALA A 119 -16.44 -12.83 6.71
CA ALA A 119 -15.82 -11.87 5.80
C ALA A 119 -16.74 -11.47 4.63
N GLY A 120 -18.05 -11.39 4.90
CA GLY A 120 -19.07 -10.97 3.93
C GLY A 120 -19.51 -12.05 2.94
N ARG A 121 -19.14 -13.32 3.17
CA ARG A 121 -19.61 -14.46 2.37
C ARG A 121 -21.09 -14.78 2.64
N SER A 122 -21.56 -14.49 3.86
CA SER A 122 -22.97 -14.53 4.22
C SER A 122 -23.32 -13.39 5.20
N TRP A 123 -24.59 -12.97 5.17
CA TRP A 123 -25.12 -11.89 5.99
C TRP A 123 -26.39 -12.35 6.70
N LYS A 124 -26.42 -12.19 8.02
CA LYS A 124 -27.57 -12.48 8.88
C LYS A 124 -28.29 -11.19 9.24
N SER A 125 -29.62 -11.21 9.18
CA SER A 125 -30.46 -10.10 9.65
C SER A 125 -30.61 -10.17 11.16
N ILE A 126 -30.21 -9.11 11.86
CA ILE A 126 -30.43 -8.94 13.30
C ILE A 126 -31.55 -7.91 13.48
N PRO A 127 -32.71 -8.30 14.06
CA PRO A 127 -33.83 -7.39 14.24
C PRO A 127 -33.53 -6.33 15.32
N LEU A 128 -34.10 -5.16 15.13
CA LEU A 128 -34.10 -4.05 16.10
C LEU A 128 -35.52 -3.84 16.63
N GLU A 129 -35.63 -3.43 17.88
CA GLU A 129 -36.93 -3.20 18.52
C GLU A 129 -37.60 -1.88 18.06
N GLY A 130 -38.93 -1.88 18.04
CA GLY A 130 -39.74 -0.65 17.92
C GLY A 130 -40.04 -0.14 16.51
N GLY A 131 -40.51 -1.01 15.62
CA GLY A 131 -41.20 -0.60 14.38
C GLY A 131 -40.27 -0.16 13.25
N LEU A 132 -40.84 0.22 12.10
CA LEU A 132 -40.06 0.53 10.88
C LEU A 132 -39.39 1.90 10.96
N PHE A 133 -38.10 1.94 10.66
CA PHE A 133 -37.27 3.14 10.54
C PHE A 133 -36.12 2.87 9.57
N TRP A 134 -35.39 3.93 9.19
CA TRP A 134 -34.15 3.84 8.43
C TRP A 134 -32.96 4.34 9.24
N ALA A 135 -31.75 3.94 8.86
CA ALA A 135 -30.51 4.34 9.51
C ALA A 135 -30.01 5.70 8.99
N TYR A 136 -29.68 6.62 9.89
CA TYR A 136 -28.98 7.86 9.55
C TYR A 136 -27.46 7.69 9.63
N ASP A 137 -26.97 7.07 10.69
CA ASP A 137 -25.54 6.86 10.87
C ASP A 137 -25.21 5.62 11.71
N LEU A 138 -24.02 5.07 11.49
CA LEU A 138 -23.48 3.89 12.17
C LEU A 138 -22.00 4.13 12.50
N GLU A 139 -21.67 4.19 13.79
CA GLU A 139 -20.28 4.27 14.26
C GLU A 139 -19.92 3.04 15.09
N ARG A 140 -18.64 2.67 15.10
CA ARG A 140 -18.01 1.69 15.97
C ARG A 140 -16.73 2.21 16.63
N ALA A 141 -16.54 1.82 17.89
CA ALA A 141 -15.29 1.99 18.61
C ALA A 141 -15.00 0.71 19.41
N GLY A 142 -13.84 0.09 19.17
CA GLY A 142 -13.57 -1.26 19.67
C GLY A 142 -14.64 -2.26 19.19
N GLN A 143 -15.23 -3.01 20.13
CA GLN A 143 -16.33 -3.95 19.89
C GLN A 143 -17.72 -3.30 19.99
N ARG A 144 -17.80 -2.03 20.41
CA ARG A 144 -19.05 -1.31 20.58
C ARG A 144 -19.44 -0.61 19.29
N ALA A 145 -20.74 -0.53 19.02
CA ALA A 145 -21.29 0.27 17.93
C ALA A 145 -22.57 0.98 18.32
N TRP A 146 -22.84 2.09 17.64
CA TRP A 146 -24.03 2.92 17.82
C TRP A 146 -24.68 3.16 16.48
N LEU A 147 -26.01 3.17 16.48
CA LEU A 147 -26.83 3.36 15.30
C LEU A 147 -27.87 4.45 15.59
N CYS A 148 -27.82 5.54 14.83
CA CYS A 148 -28.86 6.56 14.84
C CYS A 148 -29.88 6.27 13.75
N VAL A 149 -31.16 6.40 14.08
CA VAL A 149 -32.27 6.05 13.18
C VAL A 149 -33.28 7.18 13.00
N SER A 150 -34.14 7.05 12.00
CA SER A 150 -35.08 8.10 11.57
C SER A 150 -36.09 8.57 12.60
N THR A 151 -36.33 7.76 13.63
CA THR A 151 -37.18 8.09 14.78
C THR A 151 -36.44 8.87 15.88
N GLY A 152 -35.19 9.26 15.66
CA GLY A 152 -34.34 9.96 16.64
C GLY A 152 -33.63 9.05 17.64
N ARG A 153 -34.16 7.85 17.87
CA ARG A 153 -33.57 6.82 18.73
C ARG A 153 -32.12 6.46 18.37
N ILE A 154 -31.37 6.13 19.40
CA ILE A 154 -30.02 5.57 19.29
C ILE A 154 -30.05 4.12 19.80
N PHE A 155 -29.54 3.20 18.99
CA PHE A 155 -29.28 1.83 19.42
C PHE A 155 -27.79 1.65 19.69
N ARG A 156 -27.45 0.82 20.67
CA ARG A 156 -26.09 0.43 20.99
C ARG A 156 -25.93 -1.08 20.95
N SER A 157 -24.81 -1.54 20.43
CA SER A 157 -24.33 -2.91 20.55
C SER A 157 -23.02 -2.91 21.31
N ASP A 158 -22.88 -3.84 22.26
CA ASP A 158 -21.65 -4.06 23.03
C ASP A 158 -20.84 -5.29 22.53
N ASP A 159 -21.37 -6.05 21.55
CA ASP A 159 -20.81 -7.32 21.07
C ASP A 159 -20.67 -7.41 19.53
N ALA A 160 -20.09 -6.37 18.92
CA ALA A 160 -19.83 -6.28 17.49
C ALA A 160 -21.07 -6.52 16.60
N GLY A 161 -22.19 -5.93 17.01
CA GLY A 161 -23.48 -5.93 16.32
C GLY A 161 -24.29 -7.20 16.47
N ALA A 162 -23.89 -8.14 17.35
CA ALA A 162 -24.64 -9.38 17.54
C ALA A 162 -25.97 -9.13 18.26
N ARG A 163 -26.02 -8.19 19.20
CA ARG A 163 -27.22 -7.74 19.91
C ARG A 163 -27.24 -6.22 20.01
N TRP A 164 -28.44 -5.65 19.94
CA TRP A 164 -28.65 -4.21 19.99
C TRP A 164 -29.70 -3.86 21.05
N HIS A 165 -29.46 -2.76 21.74
CA HIS A 165 -30.34 -2.22 22.76
C HIS A 165 -30.57 -0.73 22.51
N GLU A 166 -31.82 -0.29 22.62
CA GLU A 166 -32.18 1.13 22.53
C GLU A 166 -31.66 1.89 23.78
N LEU A 167 -30.97 2.99 23.56
CA LEU A 167 -30.56 3.91 24.63
C LEU A 167 -31.72 4.87 24.92
N LYS A 168 -32.64 4.43 25.79
CA LYS A 168 -33.82 5.20 26.17
C LYS A 168 -33.48 6.42 27.03
N GLY A 169 -34.26 7.48 26.92
CA GLY A 169 -34.05 8.72 27.66
C GLY A 169 -32.91 9.56 27.07
N SER A 170 -32.63 9.35 25.79
CA SER A 170 -31.61 10.12 25.07
C SER A 170 -32.14 11.52 24.76
N PRO A 171 -31.27 12.54 24.59
CA PRO A 171 -31.70 13.89 24.21
C PRO A 171 -32.27 13.98 22.77
N PHE A 172 -32.37 12.84 22.08
CA PHE A 172 -32.85 12.72 20.71
C PHE A 172 -34.26 12.11 20.60
N ASP A 173 -34.84 11.68 21.73
CA ASP A 173 -36.16 11.06 21.80
C ASP A 173 -37.30 12.08 21.56
N ASP A 174 -37.07 13.38 21.85
CA ASP A 174 -38.07 14.45 21.80
C ASP A 174 -38.03 15.27 20.50
N GLY A 175 -38.02 14.60 19.34
CA GLY A 175 -38.10 15.25 18.02
C GLY A 175 -36.81 15.93 17.53
N ASN A 176 -35.80 16.04 18.38
CA ASN A 176 -34.44 16.41 18.01
C ASN A 176 -33.68 15.18 17.51
N HIS A 177 -34.06 14.61 16.37
CA HIS A 177 -33.53 13.32 15.93
C HIS A 177 -32.00 13.31 15.80
N CYS A 178 -31.34 12.24 16.25
CA CYS A 178 -29.92 12.05 15.99
C CYS A 178 -29.66 11.94 14.48
N MET A 179 -28.74 12.74 13.96
CA MET A 179 -28.41 12.81 12.54
C MET A 179 -27.04 12.21 12.20
N ASP A 180 -26.08 12.27 13.12
CA ASP A 180 -24.69 11.84 12.91
C ASP A 180 -23.97 11.62 14.24
N MET A 181 -22.98 10.72 14.26
CA MET A 181 -22.19 10.42 15.45
C MET A 181 -20.69 10.32 15.17
N SER A 182 -19.88 10.61 16.19
CA SER A 182 -18.43 10.42 16.12
C SER A 182 -17.84 10.00 17.46
N PHE A 183 -17.40 8.75 17.54
CA PHE A 183 -16.77 8.17 18.74
C PHE A 183 -15.25 8.09 18.61
N LEU A 184 -14.55 8.47 19.69
CA LEU A 184 -13.10 8.32 19.83
C LEU A 184 -12.74 7.01 20.52
N SER A 185 -13.56 6.60 21.48
CA SER A 185 -13.43 5.34 22.23
C SER A 185 -14.82 4.72 22.46
N PRO A 186 -14.88 3.49 23.00
CA PRO A 186 -16.15 2.89 23.42
C PRO A 186 -16.96 3.75 24.40
N GLU A 187 -16.31 4.65 25.15
CA GLU A 187 -16.91 5.48 26.21
C GLU A 187 -17.15 6.92 25.75
N SER A 188 -16.24 7.50 24.98
CA SER A 188 -16.26 8.93 24.62
C SER A 188 -16.70 9.16 23.18
N GLY A 189 -17.80 9.89 22.99
CA GLY A 189 -18.32 10.20 21.66
C GLY A 189 -19.29 11.37 21.64
N TRP A 190 -19.47 11.95 20.46
CA TRP A 190 -20.42 13.04 20.24
C TRP A 190 -21.52 12.61 19.26
N ALA A 191 -22.69 13.21 19.43
CA ALA A 191 -23.84 13.02 18.57
C ALA A 191 -24.47 14.38 18.22
N LEU A 192 -24.95 14.48 16.99
CA LEU A 192 -25.51 15.70 16.44
C LEU A 192 -27.03 15.56 16.28
N GLY A 193 -27.78 16.51 16.82
CA GLY A 193 -29.24 16.56 16.70
C GLY A 193 -29.70 17.32 15.47
N ARG A 194 -30.89 16.99 14.97
CA ARG A 194 -31.52 17.64 13.80
C ARG A 194 -31.63 19.16 13.94
N ASN A 195 -31.72 19.70 15.15
CA ASN A 195 -31.74 21.15 15.36
C ASN A 195 -30.35 21.81 15.38
N GLY A 196 -29.28 21.06 15.05
CA GLY A 196 -27.89 21.51 15.12
C GLY A 196 -27.24 21.43 16.49
N SER A 197 -27.93 20.89 17.52
CA SER A 197 -27.34 20.70 18.85
C SER A 197 -26.28 19.60 18.84
N VAL A 198 -25.18 19.84 19.55
CA VAL A 198 -24.10 18.86 19.75
C VAL A 198 -24.16 18.35 21.18
N TRP A 199 -24.12 17.03 21.33
CA TRP A 199 -24.15 16.35 22.63
C TRP A 199 -22.93 15.45 22.77
N ALA A 200 -22.35 15.41 23.97
CA ALA A 200 -21.23 14.57 24.31
C ALA A 200 -21.64 13.50 25.32
N THR A 201 -21.01 12.32 25.22
CA THR A 201 -21.09 11.26 26.21
C THR A 201 -19.67 10.84 26.61
N GLU A 202 -19.51 10.44 27.87
CA GLU A 202 -18.27 9.84 28.41
C GLU A 202 -18.54 8.45 29.02
N ASP A 203 -19.74 7.90 28.80
CA ASP A 203 -20.19 6.60 29.33
C ASP A 203 -20.83 5.71 28.24
N GLY A 204 -20.44 5.93 26.99
CA GLY A 204 -20.89 5.15 25.83
C GLY A 204 -22.34 5.37 25.45
N GLY A 205 -22.87 6.57 25.69
CA GLY A 205 -24.20 7.02 25.33
C GLY A 205 -25.28 6.75 26.39
N THR A 206 -24.88 6.31 27.58
CA THR A 206 -25.83 6.08 28.69
C THR A 206 -26.35 7.41 29.24
N SER A 207 -25.50 8.44 29.25
CA SER A 207 -25.87 9.82 29.51
C SER A 207 -25.22 10.76 28.50
N TRP A 208 -25.87 11.91 28.29
CA TRP A 208 -25.44 12.92 27.32
C TRP A 208 -25.44 14.31 27.95
N GLN A 209 -24.37 15.05 27.72
CA GLN A 209 -24.23 16.45 28.10
C GLN A 209 -24.25 17.33 26.84
N ARG A 210 -25.11 18.35 26.83
CA ARG A 210 -25.15 19.33 25.74
C ARG A 210 -23.88 20.18 25.75
N LEU A 211 -23.22 20.29 24.60
CA LEU A 211 -22.09 21.20 24.40
C LEU A 211 -22.59 22.61 24.06
N SER A 212 -21.68 23.59 24.13
CA SER A 212 -21.97 24.95 23.66
C SER A 212 -22.43 24.91 22.21
N ALA A 213 -23.42 25.72 21.84
CA ALA A 213 -23.87 25.80 20.46
C ALA A 213 -22.79 26.47 19.59
N PRO A 214 -22.61 26.04 18.33
CA PRO A 214 -21.84 26.83 17.38
C PRO A 214 -22.51 28.20 17.16
N GLU A 215 -21.80 29.30 17.44
CA GLU A 215 -22.35 30.63 17.20
C GLU A 215 -22.26 30.99 15.71
N PRO A 216 -23.40 31.34 15.06
CA PRO A 216 -23.39 31.67 13.64
C PRO A 216 -22.61 32.96 13.39
N SER A 217 -22.02 33.06 12.20
CA SER A 217 -21.32 34.26 11.75
C SER A 217 -22.21 35.51 11.89
N PRO A 218 -21.74 36.65 12.45
CA PRO A 218 -22.56 37.85 12.67
C PRO A 218 -23.11 38.50 11.38
N HIS A 219 -22.78 37.96 10.21
CA HIS A 219 -23.12 38.49 8.89
C HIS A 219 -24.17 37.67 8.13
N ARG A 220 -24.80 36.63 8.73
CA ARG A 220 -25.80 35.80 8.02
C ARG A 220 -27.24 36.14 8.38
N GLN A 221 -28.08 36.24 7.35
CA GLN A 221 -29.55 36.28 7.49
C GLN A 221 -30.07 34.91 7.97
N PRO A 222 -31.12 34.86 8.80
CA PRO A 222 -31.73 33.60 9.23
C PRO A 222 -32.17 32.77 8.02
N VAL A 223 -31.68 31.54 7.90
CA VAL A 223 -32.21 30.58 6.92
C VAL A 223 -33.50 29.98 7.51
N PRO A 224 -34.66 30.11 6.85
CA PRO A 224 -35.89 29.49 7.33
C PRO A 224 -35.80 27.95 7.26
N ALA A 225 -36.18 27.28 8.35
CA ALA A 225 -36.44 25.83 8.32
C ALA A 225 -37.56 25.56 7.29
N PRO A 226 -37.41 24.59 6.35
CA PRO A 226 -36.84 23.26 6.56
C PRO A 226 -35.66 22.92 5.62
N GLN A 227 -34.94 23.89 5.07
CA GLN A 227 -33.86 23.67 4.08
C GLN A 227 -32.52 23.21 4.69
N GLN A 228 -32.54 22.31 5.68
CA GLN A 228 -31.32 21.86 6.35
C GLN A 228 -30.64 20.75 5.56
N GLY A 229 -29.51 21.09 4.93
CA GLY A 229 -28.55 20.13 4.38
C GLY A 229 -27.94 19.23 5.47
N PRO A 230 -27.15 18.21 5.08
CA PRO A 230 -26.58 17.25 6.01
C PRO A 230 -25.80 17.95 7.12
N SER A 231 -26.11 17.60 8.36
CA SER A 231 -25.34 18.03 9.53
C SER A 231 -24.37 16.90 9.88
N ARG A 232 -23.08 17.22 10.04
CA ARG A 232 -21.99 16.25 10.26
C ARG A 232 -21.19 16.60 11.49
N VAL A 233 -20.73 15.60 12.23
CA VAL A 233 -19.81 15.76 13.37
C VAL A 233 -18.61 14.84 13.20
N VAL A 234 -17.40 15.40 13.28
CA VAL A 234 -16.17 14.61 13.25
C VAL A 234 -15.26 15.01 14.40
N ARG A 235 -14.99 14.07 15.30
CA ARG A 235 -14.01 14.20 16.36
C ARG A 235 -12.66 13.67 15.90
N LEU A 236 -11.62 14.49 16.00
CA LEU A 236 -10.24 14.10 15.73
C LEU A 236 -9.53 13.68 17.01
N THR A 237 -9.71 14.47 18.06
CA THR A 237 -9.15 14.23 19.40
C THR A 237 -10.20 14.60 20.44
N ALA A 238 -9.87 14.40 21.72
CA ALA A 238 -10.75 14.82 22.80
C ALA A 238 -11.03 16.35 22.77
N GLN A 239 -10.09 17.13 22.23
CA GLN A 239 -10.14 18.60 22.19
C GLN A 239 -10.55 19.14 20.81
N THR A 240 -10.20 18.43 19.73
CA THR A 240 -10.34 18.93 18.37
C THR A 240 -11.46 18.22 17.63
N ALA A 241 -12.42 18.97 17.12
CA ALA A 241 -13.54 18.44 16.34
C ALA A 241 -14.11 19.46 15.36
N TRP A 242 -14.73 18.95 14.30
CA TRP A 242 -15.44 19.71 13.29
C TRP A 242 -16.93 19.40 13.34
N VAL A 243 -17.76 20.42 13.19
CA VAL A 243 -19.20 20.28 13.01
C VAL A 243 -19.61 21.05 11.77
N GLN A 244 -20.38 20.41 10.90
CA GLN A 244 -21.02 21.07 9.77
C GLN A 244 -22.51 21.19 10.04
N THR A 245 -23.03 22.39 9.80
CA THR A 245 -24.48 22.67 9.72
C THR A 245 -24.76 23.35 8.38
N SER A 246 -26.03 23.59 8.04
CA SER A 246 -26.45 24.11 6.73
C SER A 246 -25.64 25.34 6.25
N GLY A 247 -24.60 25.13 5.44
CA GLY A 247 -23.75 26.16 4.84
C GLY A 247 -22.54 26.63 5.66
N GLU A 248 -22.33 26.13 6.89
CA GLU A 248 -21.22 26.57 7.76
C GLU A 248 -20.54 25.39 8.46
N ARG A 249 -19.22 25.48 8.57
CA ARG A 249 -18.38 24.54 9.32
C ARG A 249 -17.83 25.25 10.53
N PHE A 250 -17.75 24.53 11.63
CA PHE A 250 -17.27 25.02 12.91
C PHE A 250 -16.15 24.12 13.41
N LEU A 251 -15.08 24.74 13.89
CA LEU A 251 -13.96 24.07 14.52
C LEU A 251 -13.96 24.38 16.02
N THR A 252 -13.79 23.34 16.83
CA THR A 252 -13.41 23.48 18.23
C THR A 252 -12.03 22.87 18.45
N THR A 253 -11.25 23.48 19.34
CA THR A 253 -9.93 23.01 19.80
C THR A 253 -9.87 22.89 21.33
N ASP A 254 -11.00 23.03 22.01
CA ASP A 254 -11.14 23.00 23.47
C ASP A 254 -12.17 21.98 23.98
N GLY A 255 -12.53 21.01 23.13
CA GLY A 255 -13.48 19.96 23.44
C GLY A 255 -14.94 20.40 23.37
N GLY A 256 -15.26 21.36 22.50
CA GLY A 256 -16.62 21.84 22.27
C GLY A 256 -17.12 22.84 23.31
N LYS A 257 -16.20 23.47 24.06
CA LYS A 257 -16.54 24.58 24.96
C LYS A 257 -16.75 25.87 24.16
N SER A 258 -15.97 26.08 23.11
CA SER A 258 -16.12 27.15 22.14
C SER A 258 -15.98 26.65 20.70
N TRP A 259 -16.62 27.38 19.78
CA TRP A 259 -16.69 27.04 18.35
C TRP A 259 -16.32 28.26 17.51
N HIS A 260 -15.51 28.02 16.49
CA HIS A 260 -15.05 29.06 15.58
C HIS A 260 -15.57 28.75 14.17
N SER A 261 -16.31 29.69 13.58
CA SER A 261 -16.80 29.58 12.20
C SER A 261 -15.63 29.53 11.21
N ARG A 262 -15.68 28.57 10.29
CA ARG A 262 -14.71 28.33 9.22
C ARG A 262 -15.49 28.20 7.91
N PRO A 263 -15.95 29.33 7.32
CA PRO A 263 -16.69 29.29 6.06
C PRO A 263 -15.83 28.64 4.96
N GLY A 264 -16.47 27.82 4.11
CA GLY A 264 -15.81 27.25 2.93
C GLY A 264 -15.48 28.31 1.88
N ALA A 265 -14.60 27.98 0.94
CA ALA A 265 -14.31 28.87 -0.18
C ALA A 265 -15.57 29.07 -1.04
N THR A 266 -15.62 30.15 -1.83
CA THR A 266 -16.74 30.42 -2.74
C THR A 266 -16.89 29.27 -3.73
N GLY A 267 -17.99 28.50 -3.62
CA GLY A 267 -18.25 27.28 -4.40
C GLY A 267 -18.40 26.00 -3.54
N GLU A 268 -18.03 26.05 -2.26
CA GLU A 268 -17.96 24.88 -1.37
C GLU A 268 -19.01 24.87 -0.25
N LYS A 269 -20.00 25.78 -0.31
CA LYS A 269 -20.92 26.04 0.81
C LYS A 269 -21.69 24.79 1.26
N ASP A 270 -21.90 23.83 0.37
CA ASP A 270 -22.73 22.65 0.62
C ASP A 270 -21.94 21.32 0.64
N ALA A 271 -20.60 21.38 0.62
CA ALA A 271 -19.73 20.20 0.59
C ALA A 271 -19.82 19.39 1.91
N PRO A 272 -20.18 18.10 1.91
CA PRO A 272 -20.27 17.32 3.14
C PRO A 272 -18.89 17.07 3.75
N LEU A 273 -18.80 17.24 5.08
CA LEU A 273 -17.68 16.79 5.88
C LEU A 273 -17.74 15.26 5.98
N VAL A 274 -16.75 14.60 5.39
CA VAL A 274 -16.60 13.14 5.39
C VAL A 274 -15.34 12.82 6.19
N SER A 275 -15.40 11.75 7.00
CA SER A 275 -14.24 11.26 7.73
C SER A 275 -14.01 9.78 7.49
N ALA A 276 -12.75 9.41 7.29
CA ALA A 276 -12.28 8.05 7.19
C ALA A 276 -11.32 7.75 8.36
N ARG A 277 -11.28 6.51 8.85
CA ARG A 277 -10.39 6.10 9.94
C ARG A 277 -9.21 5.30 9.40
N ALA A 278 -8.02 5.87 9.53
CA ALA A 278 -6.74 5.25 9.18
C ALA A 278 -6.44 4.01 10.03
N PRO A 279 -5.56 3.10 9.55
CA PRO A 279 -5.20 1.87 10.26
C PRO A 279 -4.61 2.09 11.65
N ASP A 280 -3.87 3.19 11.82
CA ASP A 280 -3.29 3.64 13.08
C ASP A 280 -4.30 4.36 14.01
N GLY A 281 -5.57 4.38 13.63
CA GLY A 281 -6.66 5.00 14.39
C GLY A 281 -6.83 6.50 14.16
N ARG A 282 -5.94 7.16 13.40
CA ARG A 282 -6.09 8.58 13.04
C ARG A 282 -7.32 8.77 12.14
N ARG A 283 -7.99 9.92 12.24
CA ARG A 283 -9.11 10.26 11.33
C ARG A 283 -8.60 11.20 10.24
N ILE A 284 -8.82 10.81 8.99
CA ILE A 284 -8.64 11.67 7.82
C ILE A 284 -9.98 12.29 7.50
N ILE A 285 -10.00 13.57 7.18
CA ILE A 285 -11.22 14.30 6.86
C ILE A 285 -11.14 14.95 5.49
N THR A 286 -12.29 15.31 4.95
CA THR A 286 -12.39 16.14 3.74
C THR A 286 -12.56 17.60 4.17
N VAL A 287 -11.59 18.45 3.84
CA VAL A 287 -11.77 19.90 3.83
C VAL A 287 -11.44 20.42 2.45
N GLY A 288 -12.14 21.46 2.04
CA GLY A 288 -11.73 22.29 0.92
C GLY A 288 -10.25 22.73 0.99
N PRO A 289 -9.71 23.25 -0.11
CA PRO A 289 -8.28 23.43 -0.37
C PRO A 289 -7.53 24.28 0.66
N ALA A 290 -8.21 25.11 1.43
CA ALA A 290 -7.63 25.92 2.49
C ALA A 290 -7.86 25.26 3.86
N GLY A 291 -7.19 24.15 4.15
CA GLY A 291 -7.16 23.47 5.46
C GLY A 291 -6.60 24.35 6.59
N ASP A 292 -7.23 25.49 6.83
CA ASP A 292 -6.75 26.56 7.70
C ASP A 292 -6.72 26.10 9.16
N GLY A 293 -5.51 25.79 9.62
CA GLY A 293 -5.21 25.54 11.03
C GLY A 293 -5.27 24.08 11.47
N VAL A 294 -5.22 23.12 10.54
CA VAL A 294 -5.06 21.70 10.89
C VAL A 294 -3.78 21.15 10.25
N PRO A 295 -3.00 20.31 10.95
CA PRO A 295 -1.78 19.73 10.39
C PRO A 295 -2.02 19.14 9.00
N VAL A 296 -1.15 19.51 8.07
CA VAL A 296 -1.23 19.32 6.60
C VAL A 296 -1.23 17.85 6.17
N GLU A 297 -0.96 16.91 7.08
CA GLU A 297 -0.66 15.52 6.74
C GLU A 297 -1.91 14.60 6.58
N GLN A 298 -3.14 15.10 6.77
CA GLN A 298 -4.32 14.23 6.98
C GLN A 298 -5.65 14.73 6.38
N TRP A 299 -5.62 15.16 5.12
CA TRP A 299 -6.83 15.61 4.44
C TRP A 299 -6.93 15.08 3.02
N VAL A 300 -8.15 15.04 2.49
CA VAL A 300 -8.43 14.78 1.08
C VAL A 300 -9.13 16.01 0.48
N PRO A 301 -8.77 16.44 -0.74
CA PRO A 301 -9.48 17.47 -1.49
C PRO A 301 -10.98 17.19 -1.57
N PHE A 302 -11.74 18.27 -1.72
CA PHE A 302 -13.20 18.30 -1.88
C PHE A 302 -13.78 17.06 -2.57
N LEU A 303 -14.74 16.42 -1.90
CA LEU A 303 -15.64 15.44 -2.49
C LEU A 303 -16.93 16.18 -2.85
N GLY A 304 -17.50 15.88 -4.01
CA GLY A 304 -18.81 16.40 -4.41
C GLY A 304 -19.93 16.08 -3.42
N GLU A 305 -21.17 16.44 -3.76
CA GLU A 305 -22.31 16.13 -2.91
C GLU A 305 -22.43 14.61 -2.67
N GLY A 306 -22.89 14.20 -1.49
CA GLY A 306 -23.14 12.79 -1.18
C GLY A 306 -21.91 11.87 -1.09
N GLY A 307 -20.69 12.41 -1.10
CA GLY A 307 -19.46 11.63 -1.07
C GLY A 307 -19.22 10.80 0.21
N ASP A 308 -18.44 9.73 0.06
CA ASP A 308 -17.95 8.85 1.12
C ASP A 308 -16.45 8.60 0.95
N ALA A 309 -15.71 8.24 2.00
CA ALA A 309 -14.27 8.06 1.91
C ALA A 309 -13.77 6.94 2.83
N ALA A 310 -12.76 6.20 2.36
CA ALA A 310 -12.05 5.21 3.15
C ALA A 310 -10.54 5.35 2.99
N THR A 311 -9.82 5.22 4.09
CA THR A 311 -8.36 5.15 4.08
C THR A 311 -7.90 3.74 3.71
N VAL A 312 -6.91 3.65 2.84
CA VAL A 312 -6.38 2.39 2.31
C VAL A 312 -4.87 2.29 2.54
N GLY A 313 -4.38 3.04 3.53
CA GLY A 313 -2.97 3.13 3.91
C GLY A 313 -2.73 4.38 4.75
N GLU A 314 -1.47 4.62 5.12
CA GLU A 314 -1.11 5.75 5.99
C GLU A 314 -1.41 7.11 5.35
N HIS A 315 -1.23 7.21 4.04
CA HIS A 315 -1.40 8.46 3.29
C HIS A 315 -2.37 8.32 2.12
N THR A 316 -3.04 7.19 1.95
CA THR A 316 -3.87 6.92 0.77
C THR A 316 -5.33 6.89 1.14
N VAL A 317 -6.15 7.64 0.41
CA VAL A 317 -7.61 7.68 0.58
C VAL A 317 -8.30 7.43 -0.75
N VAL A 318 -9.27 6.52 -0.70
CA VAL A 318 -10.25 6.32 -1.76
C VAL A 318 -11.47 7.14 -1.39
N ALA A 319 -11.92 7.97 -2.31
CA ALA A 319 -13.06 8.82 -2.10
C ALA A 319 -14.11 8.65 -3.20
N LEU A 320 -15.36 8.85 -2.83
CA LEU A 320 -16.53 8.84 -3.69
C LEU A 320 -17.07 10.26 -3.80
N ASP A 321 -17.39 10.69 -5.01
CA ASP A 321 -18.02 11.97 -5.32
C ASP A 321 -19.04 11.79 -6.46
N ASP A 322 -19.74 12.88 -6.82
CA ASP A 322 -20.74 12.88 -7.90
C ASP A 322 -20.17 12.47 -9.28
N VAL A 323 -18.84 12.53 -9.45
CA VAL A 323 -18.12 12.22 -10.69
C VAL A 323 -17.56 10.78 -10.67
N GLY A 324 -17.52 10.13 -9.50
CA GLY A 324 -17.22 8.70 -9.35
C GLY A 324 -16.28 8.39 -8.18
N VAL A 325 -15.28 7.55 -8.44
CA VAL A 325 -14.27 7.16 -7.44
C VAL A 325 -12.99 7.93 -7.73
N SER A 326 -12.38 8.58 -6.74
CA SER A 326 -11.08 9.23 -6.85
C SER A 326 -10.08 8.66 -5.84
N LEU A 327 -8.80 8.66 -6.22
CA LEU A 327 -7.70 8.22 -5.35
C LEU A 327 -6.80 9.40 -5.01
N HIS A 328 -6.55 9.58 -3.72
CA HIS A 328 -5.73 10.66 -3.19
C HIS A 328 -4.59 10.11 -2.34
N VAL A 329 -3.40 10.69 -2.49
CA VAL A 329 -2.20 10.32 -1.71
C VAL A 329 -1.60 11.57 -1.10
N SER A 330 -1.43 11.58 0.22
CA SER A 330 -0.97 12.73 1.00
C SER A 330 -1.76 14.00 0.68
N GLY A 331 -3.08 13.86 0.52
CA GLY A 331 -4.00 14.94 0.17
C GLY A 331 -3.88 15.49 -1.25
N GLN A 332 -3.09 14.85 -2.12
CA GLN A 332 -3.02 15.20 -3.53
C GLN A 332 -3.87 14.24 -4.34
N PHE A 333 -4.69 14.79 -5.25
CA PHE A 333 -5.40 13.99 -6.24
C PHE A 333 -4.38 13.27 -7.12
N VAL A 334 -4.46 11.95 -7.13
CA VAL A 334 -3.57 11.12 -7.96
C VAL A 334 -4.26 10.77 -9.27
N ARG A 335 -5.55 10.39 -9.23
CA ARG A 335 -6.31 9.98 -10.41
C ARG A 335 -7.81 9.87 -10.17
N ALA A 336 -8.59 9.99 -11.24
CA ALA A 336 -9.99 9.62 -11.30
C ALA A 336 -10.12 8.15 -11.72
N GLY A 337 -10.98 7.41 -11.04
CA GLY A 337 -11.33 6.02 -11.29
C GLY A 337 -10.18 5.03 -11.06
N PRO A 338 -10.38 3.93 -10.35
CA PRO A 338 -9.43 2.85 -10.40
C PRO A 338 -9.49 2.07 -11.72
N PRO A 339 -8.40 1.39 -12.12
CA PRO A 339 -8.47 0.40 -13.18
C PRO A 339 -9.40 -0.74 -12.74
N VAL A 340 -10.55 -0.84 -13.39
CA VAL A 340 -11.47 -1.97 -13.23
C VAL A 340 -11.04 -3.06 -14.20
N SER A 341 -10.55 -4.18 -13.69
CA SER A 341 -10.39 -5.37 -14.53
C SER A 341 -11.78 -5.96 -14.81
N GLN A 342 -12.48 -5.43 -15.82
CA GLN A 342 -13.69 -6.09 -16.31
C GLN A 342 -13.28 -7.34 -17.10
N GLY A 343 -13.86 -8.49 -16.77
CA GLY A 343 -13.79 -9.64 -17.64
C GLY A 343 -14.36 -9.27 -19.02
N SER A 344 -13.46 -9.26 -20.02
CA SER A 344 -13.61 -9.23 -21.50
C SER A 344 -14.46 -8.12 -22.15
N ASP A 345 -14.06 -7.27 -23.11
CA ASP A 345 -12.84 -6.94 -23.90
C ASP A 345 -13.18 -5.59 -24.62
N VAL A 346 -12.32 -4.65 -25.02
CA VAL A 346 -10.90 -4.65 -25.33
C VAL A 346 -10.26 -3.43 -24.63
N LEU A 347 -9.58 -3.70 -23.53
CA LEU A 347 -8.38 -3.01 -23.11
C LEU A 347 -7.24 -3.73 -23.83
N THR A 348 -6.13 -3.06 -24.18
CA THR A 348 -4.92 -3.81 -24.55
C THR A 348 -4.34 -4.36 -23.25
N PRO A 349 -4.62 -5.63 -22.89
CA PRO A 349 -4.20 -6.15 -21.61
C PRO A 349 -2.69 -6.30 -21.68
N LEU A 350 -1.98 -5.84 -20.65
CA LEU A 350 -0.59 -6.25 -20.51
C LEU A 350 -0.57 -7.78 -20.40
N GLU A 351 0.14 -8.44 -21.31
CA GLU A 351 0.36 -9.89 -21.28
C GLU A 351 1.14 -10.31 -20.03
N GLY A 352 1.91 -9.37 -19.47
CA GLY A 352 2.40 -9.45 -18.10
C GLY A 352 3.10 -8.17 -17.62
N ILE A 353 3.55 -8.21 -16.37
CA ILE A 353 4.22 -7.11 -15.67
C ILE A 353 5.40 -7.62 -14.84
N ALA A 354 6.37 -6.73 -14.62
CA ALA A 354 7.49 -6.94 -13.73
C ALA A 354 7.83 -5.63 -13.00
N ARG A 355 8.28 -5.73 -11.75
CA ARG A 355 8.50 -4.58 -10.85
C ARG A 355 9.93 -4.58 -10.34
N LYS A 356 10.56 -3.40 -10.32
CA LYS A 356 11.92 -3.21 -9.79
C LYS A 356 11.91 -2.69 -8.35
N ASP A 357 11.07 -1.69 -8.06
CA ASP A 357 10.93 -1.05 -6.76
C ASP A 357 9.53 -0.40 -6.62
N SER A 358 9.31 0.47 -5.63
CA SER A 358 8.03 1.15 -5.46
C SER A 358 7.61 1.98 -6.68
N GLY A 359 8.56 2.65 -7.32
CA GLY A 359 8.32 3.59 -8.42
C GLY A 359 8.40 2.99 -9.83
N THR A 360 9.22 1.96 -10.05
CA THR A 360 9.60 1.53 -11.42
C THR A 360 9.01 0.17 -11.82
N TRP A 361 8.15 0.18 -12.85
CA TRP A 361 7.40 -0.96 -13.36
C TRP A 361 7.67 -1.12 -14.86
N MET A 362 7.61 -2.35 -15.35
CA MET A 362 7.65 -2.66 -16.79
C MET A 362 6.57 -3.69 -17.13
N GLY A 363 5.93 -3.53 -18.28
CA GLY A 363 4.87 -4.39 -18.77
C GLY A 363 5.00 -4.58 -20.27
N TRP A 364 4.37 -5.62 -20.80
CA TRP A 364 4.46 -5.92 -22.22
C TRP A 364 3.14 -6.32 -22.85
N VAL A 365 3.05 -6.13 -24.17
CA VAL A 365 1.98 -6.61 -25.05
C VAL A 365 2.61 -7.03 -26.37
N GLY A 366 2.49 -8.28 -26.75
CA GLY A 366 3.20 -8.83 -27.90
C GLY A 366 4.72 -8.60 -27.77
N ASP A 367 5.28 -7.86 -28.72
CA ASP A 367 6.71 -7.50 -28.75
C ASP A 367 7.01 -6.17 -28.05
N GLN A 368 5.99 -5.41 -27.63
CA GLN A 368 6.13 -4.05 -27.12
C GLN A 368 6.42 -4.03 -25.62
N LEU A 369 7.41 -3.24 -25.22
CA LEU A 369 7.72 -2.96 -23.81
C LEU A 369 7.26 -1.57 -23.41
N LEU A 370 6.60 -1.51 -22.26
CA LEU A 370 6.07 -0.32 -21.63
C LEU A 370 6.71 -0.20 -20.25
N ALA A 371 7.06 1.00 -19.81
CA ALA A 371 7.49 1.23 -18.44
C ALA A 371 6.71 2.36 -17.78
N SER A 372 6.68 2.30 -16.46
CA SER A 372 6.17 3.33 -15.58
C SER A 372 7.24 3.66 -14.54
N ARG A 373 7.39 4.94 -14.22
CA ARG A 373 8.30 5.46 -13.18
C ARG A 373 7.55 6.09 -12.02
N ASP A 374 6.24 5.89 -11.99
CA ASP A 374 5.29 6.55 -11.12
C ASP A 374 4.25 5.55 -10.61
N GLU A 375 4.69 4.32 -10.29
CA GLU A 375 3.85 3.27 -9.68
C GLU A 375 2.67 2.81 -10.56
N GLY A 376 2.86 2.81 -11.88
CA GLY A 376 1.84 2.43 -12.86
C GLY A 376 0.85 3.55 -13.20
N ARG A 377 1.08 4.80 -12.75
CA ARG A 377 0.20 5.95 -13.05
C ARG A 377 0.29 6.38 -14.51
N SER A 378 1.47 6.34 -15.12
CA SER A 378 1.70 6.59 -16.55
C SER A 378 2.60 5.51 -17.14
N TRP A 379 2.30 5.13 -18.38
CA TRP A 379 3.06 4.11 -19.11
C TRP A 379 3.60 4.71 -20.41
N PHE A 380 4.90 4.54 -20.65
CA PHE A 380 5.56 4.99 -21.87
C PHE A 380 6.26 3.83 -22.56
N ARG A 381 6.31 3.88 -23.90
CA ARG A 381 7.01 2.88 -24.70
C ARG A 381 8.52 2.98 -24.49
N VAL A 382 9.14 1.84 -24.23
CA VAL A 382 10.57 1.74 -23.96
C VAL A 382 11.34 1.15 -25.13
N GLY A 383 10.78 0.11 -25.74
CA GLY A 383 11.43 -0.64 -26.81
C GLY A 383 10.58 -1.84 -27.24
N SER A 384 11.21 -2.76 -27.95
CA SER A 384 10.59 -4.02 -28.32
C SER A 384 11.54 -5.19 -28.13
N VAL A 385 10.98 -6.36 -27.82
CA VAL A 385 11.74 -7.62 -27.75
C VAL A 385 11.83 -8.20 -29.16
N PRO A 386 13.00 -8.66 -29.60
CA PRO A 386 13.20 -9.11 -30.98
C PRO A 386 12.42 -10.38 -31.35
N GLN A 387 11.89 -11.12 -30.37
CA GLN A 387 11.14 -12.35 -30.58
C GLN A 387 9.98 -12.48 -29.57
N THR A 388 8.88 -13.07 -30.04
CA THR A 388 7.66 -13.34 -29.25
C THR A 388 7.27 -14.82 -29.40
N PRO A 389 6.50 -15.41 -28.45
CA PRO A 389 5.88 -14.76 -27.29
C PRO A 389 6.87 -14.48 -26.15
N LEU A 390 6.73 -13.32 -25.51
CA LEU A 390 7.46 -12.98 -24.29
C LEU A 390 6.73 -13.60 -23.10
N ARG A 391 7.41 -14.44 -22.32
CA ARG A 391 6.82 -15.20 -21.22
C ARG A 391 6.92 -14.49 -19.89
N ALA A 392 8.05 -13.86 -19.61
CA ALA A 392 8.25 -13.07 -18.41
C ALA A 392 9.45 -12.12 -18.51
N LEU A 393 9.45 -11.12 -17.63
CA LEU A 393 10.53 -10.16 -17.45
C LEU A 393 11.02 -10.21 -16.00
N ALA A 394 12.31 -9.97 -15.82
CA ALA A 394 12.92 -9.69 -14.53
C ALA A 394 13.71 -8.39 -14.62
N LEU A 395 13.37 -7.40 -13.78
CA LEU A 395 14.13 -6.16 -13.66
C LEU A 395 15.20 -6.34 -12.60
N LEU A 396 16.46 -6.14 -13.00
CA LEU A 396 17.61 -6.14 -12.10
C LEU A 396 18.01 -4.69 -11.78
N LYS A 397 19.11 -4.49 -11.05
CA LYS A 397 19.64 -3.14 -10.77
C LYS A 397 20.25 -2.49 -12.02
N GLU A 398 20.41 -1.17 -11.96
CA GLU A 398 20.72 -0.30 -13.11
C GLU A 398 19.65 -0.38 -14.22
N ASP A 399 20.07 -0.38 -15.48
CA ASP A 399 19.20 -0.54 -16.63
C ASP A 399 19.14 -2.01 -17.11
N THR A 400 19.51 -2.98 -16.26
CA THR A 400 19.52 -4.39 -16.67
C THR A 400 18.13 -5.04 -16.61
N VAL A 401 17.71 -5.68 -17.71
CA VAL A 401 16.44 -6.42 -17.82
C VAL A 401 16.72 -7.80 -18.43
N LEU A 402 16.17 -8.85 -17.82
CA LEU A 402 16.15 -10.20 -18.37
C LEU A 402 14.76 -10.52 -18.92
N ALA A 403 14.69 -11.15 -20.09
CA ALA A 403 13.46 -11.56 -20.74
C ALA A 403 13.50 -13.05 -21.08
N GLU A 404 12.49 -13.79 -20.65
CA GLU A 404 12.31 -15.20 -21.02
C GLU A 404 11.35 -15.28 -22.21
N LEU A 405 11.82 -15.84 -23.32
CA LEU A 405 11.01 -16.13 -24.50
C LEU A 405 10.19 -17.41 -24.29
N GLY A 406 9.12 -17.59 -25.07
CA GLY A 406 8.26 -18.77 -24.97
C GLY A 406 8.95 -20.12 -25.24
N ASN A 407 10.12 -20.11 -25.89
CA ASN A 407 10.96 -21.30 -26.09
C ASN A 407 11.96 -21.56 -24.94
N GLY A 408 11.93 -20.75 -23.88
CA GLY A 408 12.82 -20.86 -22.73
C GLY A 408 14.17 -20.13 -22.89
N THR A 409 14.43 -19.51 -24.04
CA THR A 409 15.64 -18.70 -24.23
C THR A 409 15.57 -17.43 -23.38
N LEU A 410 16.63 -17.14 -22.64
CA LEU A 410 16.81 -15.88 -21.93
C LEU A 410 17.54 -14.87 -22.81
N LEU A 411 16.99 -13.66 -22.88
CA LEU A 411 17.64 -12.48 -23.42
C LEU A 411 18.02 -11.54 -22.29
N ARG A 412 19.13 -10.83 -22.47
CA ARG A 412 19.63 -9.80 -21.55
C ARG A 412 19.63 -8.45 -22.26
N SER A 413 19.21 -7.43 -21.53
CA SER A 413 19.32 -6.03 -21.91
C SER A 413 20.08 -5.30 -20.82
N GLU A 414 21.02 -4.43 -21.19
CA GLU A 414 21.79 -3.60 -20.25
C GLU A 414 21.37 -2.12 -20.31
N ASN A 415 20.33 -1.80 -21.08
CA ASN A 415 19.86 -0.44 -21.37
C ASN A 415 18.33 -0.29 -21.28
N PHE A 416 17.76 -1.00 -20.33
CA PHE A 416 16.37 -0.96 -19.89
C PHE A 416 15.39 -1.46 -20.95
N GLY A 417 15.77 -2.50 -21.70
CA GLY A 417 14.92 -3.12 -22.73
C GLY A 417 14.95 -2.41 -24.09
N ARG A 418 15.90 -1.48 -24.31
CA ARG A 418 16.09 -0.80 -25.61
C ARG A 418 16.86 -1.65 -26.62
N ALA A 419 17.80 -2.48 -26.16
CA ALA A 419 18.56 -3.43 -26.96
C ALA A 419 18.74 -4.76 -26.21
N TRP A 420 18.87 -5.85 -26.96
CA TRP A 420 18.87 -7.21 -26.43
C TRP A 420 20.03 -8.04 -27.00
N SER A 421 20.63 -8.88 -26.16
CA SER A 421 21.57 -9.93 -26.53
C SER A 421 21.14 -11.28 -25.92
N PRO A 422 21.50 -12.43 -26.51
CA PRO A 422 21.27 -13.73 -25.87
C PRO A 422 22.02 -13.82 -24.54
N SER A 423 21.36 -14.31 -23.49
CA SER A 423 22.03 -14.59 -22.22
C SER A 423 23.00 -15.76 -22.38
N THR A 424 24.24 -15.56 -21.95
CA THR A 424 25.30 -16.58 -21.95
C THR A 424 25.67 -17.05 -20.53
N SER A 425 25.05 -16.47 -19.50
CA SER A 425 25.40 -16.71 -18.10
C SER A 425 24.41 -17.69 -17.44
N PRO A 426 24.89 -18.79 -16.85
CA PRO A 426 24.04 -19.68 -16.05
C PRO A 426 23.48 -19.00 -14.79
N MET A 427 24.04 -17.87 -14.38
CA MET A 427 23.48 -17.06 -13.29
C MET A 427 22.25 -16.28 -13.71
N ASP A 428 22.09 -15.93 -14.98
CA ASP A 428 20.90 -15.18 -15.44
C ASP A 428 19.62 -16.02 -15.27
N VAL A 429 19.72 -17.35 -15.41
CA VAL A 429 18.62 -18.29 -15.13
C VAL A 429 18.16 -18.18 -13.67
N TYR A 430 19.14 -18.07 -12.76
CA TYR A 430 18.86 -17.95 -11.34
C TYR A 430 18.41 -16.54 -10.95
N ASP A 431 19.08 -15.50 -11.45
CA ASP A 431 18.72 -14.09 -11.25
C ASP A 431 17.29 -13.83 -11.74
N PHE A 432 16.93 -14.40 -12.88
CA PHE A 432 15.58 -14.35 -13.40
C PHE A 432 14.58 -15.03 -12.46
N ALA A 433 14.89 -16.23 -11.95
CA ALA A 433 14.00 -16.92 -11.02
C ALA A 433 13.78 -16.12 -9.73
N VAL A 434 14.85 -15.63 -9.11
CA VAL A 434 14.76 -14.82 -7.89
C VAL A 434 14.01 -13.51 -8.12
N ALA A 435 14.34 -12.77 -9.17
CA ALA A 435 13.70 -11.48 -9.44
C ALA A 435 12.25 -11.60 -9.93
N SER A 436 11.87 -12.73 -10.54
CA SER A 436 10.49 -13.03 -10.92
C SER A 436 9.68 -13.71 -9.81
N GLY A 437 10.29 -14.00 -8.65
CA GLY A 437 9.65 -14.70 -7.54
C GLY A 437 9.27 -16.15 -7.86
N ARG A 438 9.90 -16.75 -8.90
CA ARG A 438 9.74 -18.16 -9.24
C ARG A 438 10.74 -18.97 -8.43
N ASP A 439 10.35 -20.19 -8.06
CA ASP A 439 11.33 -21.16 -7.61
C ASP A 439 12.42 -21.29 -8.68
N ALA A 440 13.68 -21.21 -8.26
CA ALA A 440 14.81 -21.50 -9.12
C ALA A 440 14.53 -22.85 -9.80
N ALA A 441 14.45 -22.85 -11.13
CA ALA A 441 14.09 -24.05 -11.88
C ALA A 441 14.95 -25.24 -11.42
N PRO A 442 14.41 -26.47 -11.44
CA PRO A 442 15.28 -27.64 -11.43
C PRO A 442 16.22 -27.46 -12.63
N GLU A 443 17.54 -27.52 -12.44
CA GLU A 443 18.59 -27.01 -13.35
C GLU A 443 19.20 -25.62 -13.00
N THR A 444 19.25 -25.25 -11.71
CA THR A 444 20.13 -24.15 -11.23
C THR A 444 21.32 -24.69 -10.43
N PRO A 445 22.42 -23.91 -10.25
CA PRO A 445 23.52 -24.31 -9.37
C PRO A 445 23.06 -24.62 -7.93
N PHE A 446 22.00 -23.95 -7.44
CA PHE A 446 21.38 -24.24 -6.14
C PHE A 446 20.72 -25.61 -6.09
N ASP A 447 19.87 -25.90 -7.07
CA ASP A 447 19.19 -27.20 -7.16
C ASP A 447 20.23 -28.32 -7.30
N CYS A 448 21.14 -28.18 -8.26
CA CYS A 448 22.26 -29.10 -8.49
C CYS A 448 22.98 -29.47 -7.18
N VAL A 449 23.41 -28.48 -6.39
CA VAL A 449 24.27 -28.73 -5.22
C VAL A 449 23.48 -29.16 -3.98
N LEU A 450 22.24 -28.69 -3.82
CA LEU A 450 21.45 -28.95 -2.60
C LEU A 450 20.54 -30.18 -2.70
N THR A 451 20.10 -30.57 -3.90
CA THR A 451 19.18 -31.72 -4.07
C THR A 451 19.90 -33.03 -4.41
N THR A 452 21.17 -32.97 -4.81
CA THR A 452 21.95 -34.18 -5.06
C THR A 452 22.57 -34.76 -3.78
N PRO A 453 22.54 -36.10 -3.60
CA PRO A 453 23.11 -36.74 -2.41
C PRO A 453 24.62 -36.55 -2.26
N SER A 454 25.33 -36.27 -3.35
CA SER A 454 26.76 -35.99 -3.34
C SER A 454 27.02 -34.81 -4.26
N ALA A 455 27.60 -33.72 -3.75
CA ALA A 455 27.87 -32.52 -4.54
C ALA A 455 29.15 -31.84 -4.06
N SER A 456 29.71 -30.96 -4.87
CA SER A 456 30.79 -30.08 -4.42
C SER A 456 30.66 -28.68 -4.96
N MET A 457 31.09 -27.72 -4.15
CA MET A 457 31.16 -26.30 -4.48
C MET A 457 32.54 -25.78 -4.12
N LYS A 458 33.13 -24.99 -5.01
CA LYS A 458 34.39 -24.30 -4.77
C LYS A 458 34.20 -22.81 -5.02
N VAL A 459 34.71 -22.00 -4.11
CA VAL A 459 34.73 -20.54 -4.24
C VAL A 459 36.19 -20.12 -4.15
N ARG A 460 36.76 -19.66 -5.27
CA ARG A 460 38.07 -19.01 -5.29
C ARG A 460 37.88 -17.51 -5.19
N ILE A 461 38.57 -16.89 -4.25
CA ILE A 461 38.53 -15.45 -4.02
C ILE A 461 39.93 -14.91 -4.23
N GLU A 462 40.03 -13.93 -5.12
CA GLU A 462 41.24 -13.24 -5.48
C GLU A 462 41.08 -11.76 -5.12
N GLU A 463 41.92 -11.28 -4.22
CA GLU A 463 42.02 -9.87 -3.85
C GLU A 463 43.35 -9.33 -4.38
N THR A 464 43.28 -8.34 -5.27
CA THR A 464 44.47 -7.69 -5.84
C THR A 464 44.45 -6.20 -5.51
N GLY A 465 45.34 -5.80 -4.60
CA GLY A 465 45.64 -4.39 -4.29
C GLY A 465 47.01 -3.96 -4.81
N CYS A 466 47.39 -2.70 -4.61
CA CYS A 466 48.65 -2.15 -5.13
C CYS A 466 49.92 -2.89 -4.65
N PHE A 467 49.86 -3.58 -3.50
CA PHE A 467 51.04 -4.21 -2.87
C PHE A 467 50.78 -5.64 -2.38
N HIS A 468 49.62 -6.23 -2.69
CA HIS A 468 49.29 -7.58 -2.26
C HIS A 468 48.38 -8.28 -3.27
N HIS A 469 48.56 -9.60 -3.36
CA HIS A 469 47.69 -10.51 -4.08
C HIS A 469 47.37 -11.68 -3.15
N ILE A 470 46.12 -11.81 -2.73
CA ILE A 470 45.64 -12.97 -1.97
C ILE A 470 44.78 -13.81 -2.90
N ALA A 471 44.98 -15.13 -2.87
CA ALA A 471 44.12 -16.10 -3.52
C ALA A 471 43.78 -17.22 -2.54
N ASP A 472 42.53 -17.22 -2.07
CA ASP A 472 42.01 -18.23 -1.14
C ASP A 472 40.98 -19.10 -1.86
N LEU A 473 40.95 -20.39 -1.52
CA LEU A 473 40.02 -21.37 -2.06
C LEU A 473 39.22 -22.01 -0.92
N LEU A 474 37.93 -21.72 -0.91
CA LEU A 474 36.95 -22.41 -0.07
C LEU A 474 36.34 -23.56 -0.88
N SER A 475 36.29 -24.76 -0.32
CA SER A 475 35.63 -25.92 -0.92
C SER A 475 34.65 -26.54 0.07
N VAL A 476 33.41 -26.76 -0.36
CA VAL A 476 32.40 -27.50 0.41
C VAL A 476 32.06 -28.76 -0.37
N LYS A 477 32.26 -29.92 0.25
CA LYS A 477 31.86 -31.22 -0.29
C LYS A 477 30.71 -31.77 0.53
N LEU A 478 29.68 -32.20 -0.17
CA LEU A 478 28.43 -32.71 0.35
C LEU A 478 28.35 -34.21 0.07
N SER A 479 28.01 -35.01 1.09
CA SER A 479 27.73 -36.45 1.01
C SER A 479 26.36 -36.73 1.65
N PRO A 480 25.76 -37.92 1.52
CA PRO A 480 24.39 -38.16 1.99
C PRO A 480 24.16 -37.85 3.48
N ASP A 481 25.14 -38.18 4.33
CA ASP A 481 25.01 -38.06 5.79
C ASP A 481 25.94 -37.00 6.41
N GLU A 482 26.95 -36.54 5.68
CA GLU A 482 27.97 -35.62 6.18
C GLU A 482 28.40 -34.58 5.14
N ALA A 483 29.10 -33.54 5.60
CA ALA A 483 29.75 -32.55 4.75
C ALA A 483 31.19 -32.31 5.17
N GLU A 484 32.06 -31.94 4.23
CA GLU A 484 33.45 -31.55 4.48
C GLU A 484 33.67 -30.13 3.98
N LEU A 485 34.17 -29.28 4.85
CA LEU A 485 34.64 -27.94 4.52
C LEU A 485 36.17 -27.98 4.43
N ALA A 486 36.73 -27.56 3.29
CA ALA A 486 38.16 -27.42 3.09
C ALA A 486 38.48 -25.97 2.72
N VAL A 487 39.53 -25.44 3.35
CA VAL A 487 39.99 -24.07 3.19
C VAL A 487 41.46 -24.14 2.79
N GLU A 488 41.81 -23.61 1.63
CA GLU A 488 43.20 -23.40 1.24
C GLU A 488 43.46 -21.89 1.21
N TYR A 489 44.43 -21.43 2.00
CA TYR A 489 44.85 -20.03 2.00
C TYR A 489 46.37 -19.94 1.83
N THR A 490 46.83 -18.78 1.35
CA THR A 490 48.25 -18.49 1.21
C THR A 490 48.73 -17.69 2.42
N GLU A 491 49.59 -18.28 3.26
CA GLU A 491 50.07 -17.60 4.46
C GLU A 491 51.11 -16.51 4.07
N ARG A 492 50.76 -15.23 4.31
CA ARG A 492 51.52 -14.05 3.85
C ARG A 492 52.98 -14.00 4.28
N GLN A 493 53.37 -14.70 5.35
CA GLN A 493 54.74 -14.65 5.89
C GLN A 493 55.65 -15.79 5.41
N ARG A 494 55.10 -16.93 4.98
CA ARG A 494 55.90 -18.12 4.60
C ARG A 494 55.78 -18.50 3.14
N ASN A 495 54.82 -17.93 2.41
CA ASN A 495 54.56 -18.29 1.01
C ASN A 495 54.25 -19.80 0.84
N GLU A 496 53.73 -20.42 1.90
CA GLU A 496 53.31 -21.82 1.96
C GLU A 496 51.77 -21.88 1.85
N ARG A 497 51.26 -22.92 1.17
CA ARG A 497 49.81 -23.17 1.07
C ARG A 497 49.41 -24.11 2.19
N GLU A 498 48.60 -23.63 3.12
CA GLU A 498 48.02 -24.46 4.17
C GLU A 498 46.59 -24.85 3.79
N GLN A 499 46.22 -26.10 4.11
CA GLN A 499 44.88 -26.63 3.89
C GLN A 499 44.28 -27.08 5.22
N VAL A 500 43.19 -26.43 5.64
CA VAL A 500 42.43 -26.80 6.83
C VAL A 500 41.15 -27.52 6.39
N LYS A 501 40.90 -28.72 6.94
CA LYS A 501 39.70 -29.51 6.68
C LYS A 501 38.88 -29.70 7.94
N ARG A 502 37.56 -29.58 7.81
CA ARG A 502 36.60 -29.75 8.91
C ARG A 502 35.43 -30.61 8.46
N LYS A 503 35.15 -31.66 9.24
CA LYS A 503 33.91 -32.43 9.10
C LYS A 503 32.73 -31.68 9.73
N LEU A 504 31.61 -31.70 9.04
CA LEU A 504 30.37 -31.04 9.38
C LEU A 504 29.20 -32.01 9.22
N SER A 505 28.10 -31.76 9.92
CA SER A 505 26.83 -32.41 9.57
C SER A 505 26.37 -31.97 8.18
N ARG A 506 25.60 -32.82 7.49
CA ARG A 506 24.94 -32.49 6.21
C ARG A 506 24.27 -31.11 6.25
N ALA A 507 23.44 -30.87 7.27
CA ALA A 507 22.68 -29.62 7.43
C ALA A 507 23.58 -28.38 7.60
N GLN A 508 24.71 -28.51 8.29
CA GLN A 508 25.70 -27.42 8.40
C GLN A 508 26.37 -27.15 7.05
N GLY A 509 26.72 -28.19 6.30
CA GLY A 509 27.25 -28.05 4.94
C GLY A 509 26.26 -27.37 3.99
N GLU A 510 24.99 -27.78 4.02
CA GLU A 510 23.91 -27.15 3.24
C GLU A 510 23.70 -25.68 3.63
N SER A 511 23.79 -25.34 4.92
CA SER A 511 23.70 -23.95 5.38
C SER A 511 24.83 -23.07 4.84
N ILE A 512 26.07 -23.58 4.81
CA ILE A 512 27.22 -22.88 4.23
C ILE A 512 27.03 -22.69 2.73
N VAL A 513 26.63 -23.73 2.01
CA VAL A 513 26.35 -23.67 0.57
C VAL A 513 25.27 -22.64 0.27
N ARG A 514 24.17 -22.62 1.04
CA ARG A 514 23.11 -21.60 0.91
C ARG A 514 23.66 -20.19 1.11
N LYS A 515 24.47 -19.95 2.14
CA LYS A 515 25.08 -18.63 2.37
C LYS A 515 25.97 -18.16 1.22
N LEU A 516 26.84 -19.03 0.71
CA LEU A 516 27.75 -18.71 -0.39
C LEU A 516 26.99 -18.43 -1.68
N LEU A 517 26.01 -19.27 -1.98
CA LEU A 517 25.18 -19.10 -3.15
C LEU A 517 24.28 -17.86 -3.01
N GLU A 518 23.68 -17.60 -1.86
CA GLU A 518 22.93 -16.36 -1.57
C GLU A 518 23.82 -15.13 -1.80
N ALA A 519 25.07 -15.16 -1.33
CA ALA A 519 26.04 -14.09 -1.58
C ALA A 519 26.37 -13.92 -3.07
N ALA A 520 26.48 -15.02 -3.82
CA ALA A 520 26.68 -15.00 -5.27
C ALA A 520 25.51 -14.36 -6.02
N VAL A 521 24.32 -14.30 -5.40
CA VAL A 521 23.10 -13.82 -6.06
C VAL A 521 22.45 -12.62 -5.37
N ARG A 522 23.14 -12.00 -4.43
CA ARG A 522 22.73 -10.68 -3.96
C ARG A 522 22.70 -9.72 -5.16
N GLN A 523 21.67 -8.86 -5.20
CA GLN A 523 21.58 -7.81 -6.20
C GLN A 523 22.80 -6.89 -6.09
N GLU A 524 23.43 -6.56 -7.22
CA GLU A 524 24.55 -5.63 -7.27
C GLU A 524 24.13 -4.28 -6.70
N THR A 525 24.72 -3.88 -5.58
CA THR A 525 24.55 -2.53 -5.06
C THR A 525 25.79 -1.74 -5.48
N SER A 526 25.62 -0.48 -5.91
CA SER A 526 26.76 0.41 -6.22
C SER A 526 27.70 0.43 -5.01
N SER A 527 29.01 0.63 -5.09
CA SER A 527 29.86 0.70 -3.88
C SER A 527 30.51 2.06 -3.72
N GLY A 528 30.79 2.43 -2.47
CA GLY A 528 31.58 3.62 -2.14
C GLY A 528 32.94 3.55 -2.79
N CYS A 529 33.10 4.20 -3.94
CA CYS A 529 34.36 4.27 -4.66
C CYS A 529 35.41 5.04 -3.86
N GLY A 530 36.29 4.30 -3.17
CA GLY A 530 37.44 4.86 -2.44
C GLY A 530 38.63 3.90 -2.29
N SER A 531 38.63 2.74 -2.97
CA SER A 531 39.67 1.72 -2.84
C SER A 531 40.30 1.40 -4.20
N THR A 532 41.62 1.22 -4.23
CA THR A 532 42.41 0.73 -5.38
C THR A 532 42.51 -0.80 -5.42
N THR A 533 41.64 -1.48 -4.67
CA THR A 533 41.65 -2.95 -4.53
C THR A 533 40.59 -3.54 -5.44
N SER A 534 41.01 -4.45 -6.32
CA SER A 534 40.12 -5.21 -7.18
C SER A 534 39.81 -6.58 -6.57
N PHE A 535 38.57 -7.02 -6.75
CA PHE A 535 38.09 -8.30 -6.24
C PHE A 535 37.61 -9.16 -7.40
N LYS A 536 38.18 -10.36 -7.52
CA LYS A 536 37.70 -11.41 -8.42
C LYS A 536 37.22 -12.59 -7.58
N ALA A 537 36.01 -13.08 -7.86
CA ALA A 537 35.49 -14.29 -7.24
C ALA A 537 35.11 -15.28 -8.33
N THR A 538 35.47 -16.55 -8.15
CA THR A 538 35.15 -17.64 -9.06
C THR A 538 34.37 -18.70 -8.30
N LEU A 539 33.14 -18.96 -8.72
CA LEU A 539 32.29 -20.00 -8.18
C LEU A 539 32.27 -21.19 -9.15
N GLU A 540 32.66 -22.37 -8.66
CA GLU A 540 32.62 -23.64 -9.38
C GLU A 540 31.71 -24.62 -8.64
N TRP A 541 30.95 -25.43 -9.35
CA TRP A 541 30.13 -26.49 -8.77
C TRP A 541 30.21 -27.78 -9.59
N SER A 542 29.97 -28.91 -8.92
CA SER A 542 29.90 -30.24 -9.55
C SER A 542 28.88 -31.13 -8.83
N CYS A 543 28.02 -31.79 -9.61
CA CYS A 543 26.92 -32.64 -9.15
C CYS A 543 26.86 -33.91 -10.05
N PRO A 544 26.92 -35.14 -9.49
CA PRO A 544 26.94 -36.39 -10.25
C PRO A 544 25.63 -36.78 -10.94
N SER A 545 24.49 -36.19 -10.54
CA SER A 545 23.16 -36.53 -11.07
C SER A 545 22.35 -35.26 -11.35
N GLY A 546 22.02 -35.01 -12.62
CA GLY A 546 21.31 -33.82 -13.07
C GLY A 546 21.72 -33.45 -14.51
N LYS A 547 21.00 -32.55 -15.17
CA LYS A 547 21.37 -32.04 -16.51
C LYS A 547 22.50 -31.00 -16.47
N LEU A 548 22.62 -30.24 -15.38
CA LEU A 548 23.80 -29.42 -15.07
C LEU A 548 24.73 -30.25 -14.18
N GLN A 549 25.77 -30.84 -14.75
CA GLN A 549 26.71 -31.71 -14.01
C GLN A 549 27.88 -30.94 -13.41
N GLU A 550 28.32 -29.87 -14.06
CA GLU A 550 29.38 -28.98 -13.59
C GLU A 550 29.20 -27.58 -14.18
N GLY A 551 29.78 -26.57 -13.55
CA GLY A 551 29.79 -25.22 -14.08
C GLY A 551 30.71 -24.28 -13.31
N LYS A 552 30.98 -23.14 -13.94
CA LYS A 552 31.90 -22.11 -13.44
C LYS A 552 31.37 -20.72 -13.79
N VAL A 553 31.41 -19.80 -12.84
CA VAL A 553 31.05 -18.39 -13.01
C VAL A 553 32.12 -17.52 -12.38
N GLU A 554 32.51 -16.46 -13.09
CA GLU A 554 33.48 -15.47 -12.60
C GLU A 554 32.77 -14.12 -12.37
N PHE A 555 33.07 -13.50 -11.22
CA PHE A 555 32.58 -12.19 -10.83
C PHE A 555 33.77 -11.24 -10.69
N HIS A 556 33.63 -10.03 -11.22
CA HIS A 556 34.68 -9.02 -11.22
C HIS A 556 34.16 -7.72 -10.60
N ALA A 557 34.94 -7.12 -9.71
CA ALA A 557 34.81 -5.72 -9.31
C ALA A 557 36.10 -4.99 -9.69
N SER A 558 36.01 -4.13 -10.71
CA SER A 558 37.12 -3.33 -11.22
C SER A 558 37.17 -1.93 -10.59
N ASP A 559 38.34 -1.28 -10.70
CA ASP A 559 38.62 0.08 -10.26
C ASP A 559 37.50 1.08 -10.59
N CYS A 560 37.22 1.94 -9.62
CA CYS A 560 36.40 3.13 -9.82
C CYS A 560 37.20 4.22 -10.54
N ASP A 561 36.86 4.55 -11.78
CA ASP A 561 37.45 5.68 -12.53
C ASP A 561 37.11 7.03 -11.82
N PRO A 562 38.08 7.75 -11.23
CA PRO A 562 37.82 8.96 -10.46
C PRO A 562 37.76 10.17 -11.39
N ARG A 563 36.74 10.27 -12.26
CA ARG A 563 36.52 11.51 -13.03
C ARG A 563 35.82 12.54 -12.13
N PRO A 564 36.34 13.79 -12.03
CA PRO A 564 35.69 14.83 -11.24
C PRO A 564 34.32 15.19 -11.82
N GLY A 565 33.24 15.08 -11.03
CA GLY A 565 31.91 15.59 -11.40
C GLY A 565 30.74 14.59 -11.40
N MET A 566 30.96 13.32 -11.06
CA MET A 566 29.86 12.35 -10.86
C MET A 566 29.59 12.07 -9.38
N ALA A 567 28.30 11.89 -9.05
CA ALA A 567 27.81 11.65 -7.69
C ALA A 567 28.40 10.37 -7.06
N PRO A 568 28.56 10.31 -5.73
CA PRO A 568 29.11 9.13 -5.06
C PRO A 568 28.16 7.93 -5.19
N MET A 569 28.73 6.80 -5.62
CA MET A 569 28.09 5.49 -5.67
C MET A 569 28.16 4.83 -4.26
N HIS A 570 27.12 4.14 -3.76
CA HIS A 570 27.02 3.65 -2.36
C HIS A 570 26.50 2.19 -2.26
N GLY A 571 27.20 1.29 -1.54
CA GLY A 571 26.86 -0.17 -1.38
C GLY A 571 27.97 -1.19 -1.80
N TYR A 572 27.66 -2.33 -2.43
CA TYR A 572 28.43 -3.59 -2.35
C TYR A 572 28.33 -4.51 -3.60
N THR A 573 29.47 -4.99 -4.13
CA THR A 573 29.58 -5.85 -5.34
C THR A 573 29.44 -7.36 -5.03
N ARG A 574 28.99 -8.19 -5.99
CA ARG A 574 28.83 -9.66 -5.80
C ARG A 574 30.15 -10.37 -5.43
N SER A 575 31.27 -9.94 -6.02
CA SER A 575 32.60 -10.47 -5.67
C SER A 575 32.99 -10.12 -4.24
N LEU A 576 32.67 -8.92 -3.75
CA LEU A 576 32.85 -8.52 -2.35
C LEU A 576 31.89 -9.28 -1.41
N GLY A 577 30.67 -9.58 -1.90
CA GLY A 577 29.68 -10.50 -1.31
C GLY A 577 30.23 -11.85 -0.98
N LEU A 578 30.70 -12.51 -2.03
CA LEU A 578 31.32 -13.80 -1.93
C LEU A 578 32.56 -13.76 -1.04
N HIS A 579 33.36 -12.69 -1.14
CA HIS A 579 34.50 -12.49 -0.27
C HIS A 579 34.10 -12.46 1.21
N GLN A 580 33.16 -11.61 1.64
CA GLN A 580 32.77 -11.54 3.05
C GLN A 580 32.07 -12.81 3.54
N ALA A 581 31.17 -13.38 2.73
CA ALA A 581 30.49 -14.62 3.11
C ALA A 581 31.49 -15.77 3.31
N ALA A 582 32.50 -15.87 2.44
CA ALA A 582 33.58 -16.82 2.63
C ALA A 582 34.45 -16.47 3.84
N SER A 583 34.80 -15.20 4.05
CA SER A 583 35.51 -14.74 5.26
C SER A 583 34.78 -15.06 6.56
N GLU A 584 33.45 -14.94 6.60
CA GLU A 584 32.65 -15.34 7.78
C GLU A 584 32.68 -16.85 8.01
N VAL A 585 32.62 -17.63 6.92
CA VAL A 585 32.76 -19.09 6.99
C VAL A 585 34.18 -19.48 7.45
N PHE A 586 35.21 -18.75 7.00
CA PHE A 586 36.60 -18.92 7.43
C PHE A 586 36.80 -18.52 8.91
N ALA A 587 36.27 -17.39 9.37
CA ALA A 587 36.43 -16.92 10.74
C ALA A 587 35.72 -17.80 11.78
N GLY A 588 34.73 -18.59 11.35
CA GLY A 588 34.10 -19.64 12.15
C GLY A 588 34.83 -20.99 12.13
N ALA A 589 35.92 -21.11 11.38
CA ALA A 589 36.86 -22.23 11.46
C ALA A 589 37.95 -21.90 12.51
N PRO A 590 38.31 -22.84 13.39
CA PRO A 590 39.28 -22.61 14.45
C PRO A 590 40.67 -22.27 13.93
#